data_AF-A0A353Y793-F1
#
_entry.id   AF-A0A353Y793-F1
#
_cell.length_a   1.000
_cell.length_b   1.000
_cell.length_c   1.000
_cell.angle_alpha   90.00
_cell.angle_beta   90.00
_cell.angle_gamma   90.00
#
_symmetry.space_group_name_H-M   'P 1'
#
loop_
_entity.id
_entity.type
_entity.pdbx_description
1 polymer ?
#
loop_
_entity_poly.entity_id
_entity_poly.type
_entity_poly.pdbx_seq_one_letter_code
_entity_poly.pdbx_strand_id
1 'polypeptide(L)'
;LLFFCSQVYAAVYLKTVVQMDPVLAGWVTLGATFCLFPLTYVCGALSDRYGRRPVVLAGLLLGAASIIPVYAGLALVAHQPLLVFALLVIPVLAVALVTGPQTAMLSELFPARTRYTAVGLPHNLAAGWIGG
;
A
#
# COMPACT_ATOMS: atom_id res chain seq x y z
N LEU A 1 -0.99 -0.34 8.24
CA LEU A 1 -2.09 0.60 8.00
C LEU A 1 -2.25 0.94 6.52
N LEU A 2 -1.27 1.55 5.84
CA LEU A 2 -1.35 1.90 4.41
C LEU A 2 -1.81 0.74 3.50
N PHE A 3 -1.26 -0.46 3.72
CA PHE A 3 -1.67 -1.67 2.99
C PHE A 3 -3.17 -1.96 3.12
N PHE A 4 -3.68 -2.03 4.35
CA PHE A 4 -5.10 -2.30 4.60
C PHE A 4 -6.01 -1.21 4.03
N CYS A 5 -5.63 0.06 4.16
CA CYS A 5 -6.38 1.16 3.55
C CYS A 5 -6.46 0.98 2.03
N SER A 6 -5.33 0.77 1.36
CA SER A 6 -5.30 0.66 -0.11
C SER A 6 -5.95 -0.61 -0.67
N GLN A 7 -5.77 -1.78 -0.03
CA GLN A 7 -6.16 -3.07 -0.61
C GLN A 7 -7.50 -3.59 -0.08
N VAL A 8 -7.76 -3.41 1.22
CA VAL A 8 -8.92 -4.03 1.89
C VAL A 8 -10.04 -3.02 2.04
N TYR A 9 -9.76 -1.88 2.69
CA TYR A 9 -10.79 -0.89 2.97
C TYR A 9 -11.27 -0.17 1.72
N ALA A 10 -10.43 0.05 0.71
CA ALA A 10 -10.86 0.68 -0.54
C ALA A 10 -11.94 -0.16 -1.24
N ALA A 11 -11.76 -1.48 -1.31
CA ALA A 11 -12.72 -2.41 -1.90
C ALA A 11 -14.05 -2.42 -1.13
N VAL A 12 -13.98 -2.41 0.20
CA VAL A 12 -15.15 -2.37 1.08
C VAL A 12 -15.89 -1.04 0.92
N TYR A 13 -15.17 0.09 0.95
CA TYR A 13 -15.74 1.43 0.82
C TYR A 13 -16.51 1.63 -0.49
N LEU A 14 -15.98 1.12 -1.60
CA LEU A 14 -16.67 1.17 -2.89
C LEU A 14 -18.03 0.44 -2.87
N LYS A 15 -18.11 -0.68 -2.15
CA LYS A 15 -19.33 -1.49 -2.05
C LYS A 15 -20.31 -0.94 -1.01
N THR A 16 -19.83 -0.49 0.14
CA THR A 16 -20.69 -0.15 1.29
C THR A 16 -21.05 1.33 1.37
N VAL A 17 -20.16 2.23 0.96
CA VAL A 17 -20.39 3.69 1.06
C VAL A 17 -20.78 4.24 -0.30
N VAL A 18 -20.00 3.92 -1.33
CA VAL A 18 -20.25 4.39 -2.70
C VAL A 18 -21.39 3.62 -3.37
N GLN A 19 -21.78 2.46 -2.81
CA GLN A 19 -22.87 1.61 -3.33
C GLN A 19 -22.66 1.22 -4.81
N MET A 20 -21.39 1.06 -5.20
CA MET A 20 -21.00 0.66 -6.55
C MET A 20 -21.31 -0.83 -6.75
N ASP A 21 -21.66 -1.21 -7.99
CA ASP A 21 -21.92 -2.61 -8.35
C ASP A 21 -20.76 -3.51 -7.87
N PRO A 22 -21.03 -4.55 -7.04
CA PRO A 22 -19.98 -5.38 -6.45
C PRO A 22 -19.08 -6.08 -7.46
N VAL A 23 -19.59 -6.42 -8.65
CA VAL A 23 -18.83 -7.07 -9.71
C VAL A 23 -17.84 -6.07 -10.32
N LEU A 24 -18.30 -4.88 -10.71
CA LEU A 24 -17.42 -3.80 -11.21
C LEU A 24 -16.39 -3.35 -10.18
N ALA A 25 -16.79 -3.13 -8.92
CA ALA A 25 -15.89 -2.77 -7.85
C ALA A 25 -14.81 -3.85 -7.61
N GLY A 26 -15.20 -5.13 -7.76
CA GLY A 26 -14.29 -6.26 -7.71
C GLY A 26 -13.22 -6.20 -8.80
N TRP A 27 -13.62 -6.03 -10.06
CA TRP A 27 -12.68 -5.94 -11.20
C TRP A 27 -11.75 -4.74 -11.10
N VAL A 28 -12.26 -3.56 -10.74
CA VAL A 28 -11.46 -2.34 -10.62
C VAL A 28 -10.43 -2.46 -9.49
N THR A 29 -10.84 -2.99 -8.34
CA THR A 29 -9.93 -3.22 -7.21
C THR A 29 -8.87 -4.26 -7.58
N LEU A 30 -9.29 -5.37 -8.20
CA LEU A 30 -8.37 -6.42 -8.65
C LEU A 30 -7.34 -5.88 -9.63
N GLY A 31 -7.76 -5.06 -10.59
CA GLY A 31 -6.86 -4.37 -11.51
C GLY A 31 -5.83 -3.51 -10.77
N ALA A 32 -6.29 -2.70 -9.81
CA ALA A 32 -5.40 -1.85 -9.01
C ALA A 32 -4.41 -2.67 -8.17
N THR A 33 -4.85 -3.81 -7.61
CA THR A 33 -3.98 -4.77 -6.90
C THR A 33 -2.95 -5.39 -7.86
N PHE A 34 -3.33 -5.73 -9.09
CA PHE A 34 -2.38 -6.24 -10.08
C PHE A 34 -1.27 -5.25 -10.39
N CYS A 35 -1.59 -3.94 -10.44
CA CYS A 35 -0.58 -2.89 -10.63
C CYS A 35 0.45 -2.83 -9.49
N LEU A 36 0.15 -3.34 -8.30
CA LEU A 36 1.09 -3.37 -7.18
C LEU A 36 2.36 -4.14 -7.51
N PHE A 37 2.27 -5.26 -8.23
CA PHE A 37 3.42 -6.11 -8.57
C PHE A 37 4.51 -5.35 -9.37
N PRO A 38 4.20 -4.77 -10.57
CA PRO A 38 5.20 -4.02 -11.32
C PRO A 38 5.64 -2.75 -10.58
N LEU A 39 4.73 -2.07 -9.89
CA LEU A 39 5.07 -0.87 -9.10
C LEU A 39 6.07 -1.19 -8.00
N THR A 40 5.90 -2.31 -7.29
CA THR A 40 6.81 -2.72 -6.21
C THR A 40 8.20 -3.03 -6.76
N TYR A 41 8.29 -3.69 -7.92
CA TYR A 41 9.57 -3.95 -8.59
C TYR A 41 10.27 -2.65 -8.98
N VAL A 42 9.55 -1.73 -9.63
CA VAL A 42 10.08 -0.42 -10.05
C VAL A 42 10.51 0.42 -8.85
N CYS A 43 9.71 0.47 -7.78
CA CYS A 43 10.02 1.21 -6.57
C CYS A 43 11.21 0.60 -5.81
N GLY A 44 11.35 -0.73 -5.83
CA GLY A 44 12.53 -1.43 -5.32
C GLY A 44 13.80 -1.00 -6.05
N ALA A 45 13.79 -1.08 -7.38
CA ALA A 45 14.91 -0.63 -8.21
C ALA A 45 15.21 0.88 -8.04
N LEU A 46 14.17 1.70 -7.89
CA LEU A 46 14.32 3.14 -7.60
C LEU A 46 15.03 3.36 -6.25
N SER A 47 14.70 2.56 -5.25
CA SER A 47 15.31 2.63 -3.92
C SER A 47 16.79 2.26 -3.91
N ASP A 48 17.21 1.36 -4.80
CA ASP A 48 18.62 1.00 -4.95
C ASP A 48 19.44 2.15 -5.56
N ARG A 49 18.82 3.02 -6.37
CA ARG A 49 19.49 4.18 -7.01
C ARG A 49 19.51 5.44 -6.13
N TYR A 50 18.41 5.76 -5.46
CA TYR A 50 18.26 7.00 -4.68
C TYR A 50 18.46 6.80 -3.17
N GLY A 51 18.66 5.56 -2.73
CA GLY A 51 18.74 5.19 -1.32
C GLY A 51 17.38 4.79 -0.74
N ARG A 52 17.38 3.82 0.15
CA ARG A 52 16.15 3.20 0.69
C ARG A 52 15.35 4.13 1.59
N ARG A 53 16.03 4.88 2.46
CA ARG A 53 15.40 5.79 3.45
C ARG A 53 14.52 6.88 2.80
N PRO A 54 14.97 7.66 1.80
CA PRO A 54 14.13 8.69 1.19
C PRO A 54 12.93 8.09 0.43
N VAL A 55 13.09 6.93 -0.22
CA VAL A 55 11.99 6.26 -0.94
C VAL A 55 10.88 5.80 0.00
N VAL A 56 11.23 5.19 1.14
CA VAL A 56 10.25 4.80 2.17
C VAL A 56 9.54 6.03 2.75
N LEU A 57 10.28 7.10 3.08
CA LEU A 57 9.69 8.33 3.62
C LEU A 57 8.75 9.00 2.60
N ALA A 58 9.11 9.02 1.32
CA ALA A 58 8.25 9.52 0.26
C ALA A 58 6.95 8.71 0.16
N GLY A 59 7.01 7.38 0.24
CA GLY A 59 5.83 6.52 0.25
C GLY A 59 4.92 6.76 1.45
N LEU A 60 5.50 6.93 2.64
CA LEU A 60 4.76 7.25 3.86
C LEU A 60 4.07 8.62 3.79
N LEU A 61 4.79 9.65 3.34
CA LEU A 61 4.26 11.00 3.16
C LEU A 61 3.16 11.03 2.10
N LEU A 62 3.38 10.37 0.96
CA LEU A 62 2.39 10.25 -0.10
C LEU A 62 1.13 9.57 0.43
N GLY A 63 1.28 8.43 1.11
CA GLY A 63 0.15 7.71 1.69
C GLY A 63 -0.64 8.54 2.71
N ALA A 64 0.06 9.23 3.63
CA ALA A 64 -0.58 10.08 4.64
C ALA A 64 -1.35 11.25 4.00
N ALA A 65 -0.77 11.90 2.99
CA ALA A 65 -1.39 13.01 2.29
C ALA A 65 -2.52 12.56 1.34
N SER A 66 -2.41 11.37 0.75
CA SER A 66 -3.31 10.93 -0.32
C SER A 66 -4.54 10.18 0.19
N ILE A 67 -4.50 9.54 1.36
CA ILE A 67 -5.63 8.72 1.83
C ILE A 67 -6.95 9.52 1.88
N ILE A 68 -6.97 10.65 2.59
CA ILE A 68 -8.19 11.45 2.75
C ILE A 68 -8.76 11.94 1.40
N PRO A 69 -7.97 12.62 0.54
CA PRO A 69 -8.49 13.12 -0.73
C PRO A 69 -8.89 12.00 -1.71
N VAL A 70 -8.19 10.85 -1.70
CA VAL A 70 -8.56 9.72 -2.56
C VAL A 70 -9.94 9.19 -2.18
N TYR A 71 -10.20 8.95 -0.89
CA TYR A 71 -11.51 8.45 -0.45
C TYR A 71 -12.64 9.46 -0.69
N ALA A 72 -12.37 10.75 -0.49
CA ALA A 72 -13.32 11.81 -0.84
C ALA A 72 -13.59 11.84 -2.36
N GLY A 73 -12.55 11.69 -3.18
CA GLY A 73 -12.66 11.65 -4.64
C GLY A 73 -13.41 10.42 -5.16
N LEU A 74 -13.24 9.26 -4.54
CA LEU A 74 -13.95 8.03 -4.89
C LEU A 74 -15.48 8.19 -4.79
N ALA A 75 -15.96 8.95 -3.81
CA ALA A 75 -17.39 9.24 -3.66
C ALA A 75 -17.93 10.14 -4.79
N LEU A 76 -17.11 11.03 -5.34
CA LEU A 76 -17.52 11.97 -6.41
C LEU A 76 -17.50 11.32 -7.80
N VAL A 77 -16.65 10.32 -8.00
CA VAL A 77 -16.33 9.77 -9.33
C VAL A 77 -16.86 8.34 -9.50
N ALA A 78 -17.79 7.92 -8.63
CA ALA A 78 -18.39 6.59 -8.58
C ALA A 78 -18.88 6.05 -9.94
N HIS A 79 -19.40 6.94 -10.80
CA HIS A 79 -19.95 6.59 -12.10
C HIS A 79 -18.91 6.32 -13.19
N GLN A 80 -17.63 6.61 -12.94
CA GLN A 80 -16.55 6.49 -13.94
C GLN A 80 -15.49 5.48 -13.48
N PRO A 81 -15.61 4.19 -13.87
CA PRO A 81 -14.74 3.13 -13.35
C PRO A 81 -13.25 3.34 -13.67
N LEU A 82 -12.94 4.00 -14.78
CA LEU A 82 -11.56 4.32 -15.15
C LEU A 82 -10.91 5.32 -14.19
N LEU A 83 -11.66 6.34 -13.74
CA LEU A 83 -11.14 7.31 -12.79
C LEU A 83 -11.08 6.74 -11.37
N VAL A 84 -12.03 5.88 -11.00
CA VAL A 84 -11.95 5.08 -9.76
C VAL A 84 -10.66 4.26 -9.76
N PHE A 85 -10.37 3.56 -10.85
CA PHE A 85 -9.12 2.81 -11.01
C PHE A 85 -7.89 3.71 -10.85
N ALA A 86 -7.84 4.86 -11.55
CA ALA A 86 -6.71 5.79 -11.46
C ALA A 86 -6.50 6.32 -10.03
N LEU A 87 -7.58 6.62 -9.31
CA LEU A 87 -7.53 7.05 -7.91
C LEU A 87 -7.02 5.95 -6.97
N LEU A 88 -7.39 4.69 -7.22
CA LEU A 88 -6.89 3.55 -6.44
C LEU A 88 -5.40 3.26 -6.68
N VAL A 89 -4.86 3.61 -7.86
CA VAL A 89 -3.42 3.44 -8.14
C VAL A 89 -2.55 4.34 -7.25
N ILE A 90 -3.06 5.50 -6.81
CA ILE A 90 -2.31 6.45 -5.95
C ILE A 90 -1.92 5.80 -4.60
N PRO A 91 -2.85 5.29 -3.78
CA PRO A 91 -2.49 4.61 -2.54
C PRO A 91 -1.74 3.28 -2.78
N VAL A 92 -1.94 2.62 -3.92
CA VAL A 92 -1.15 1.44 -4.34
C VAL A 92 0.33 1.81 -4.56
N LEU A 93 0.59 2.94 -5.21
CA LEU A 93 1.94 3.49 -5.40
C LEU A 93 2.60 3.81 -4.05
N ALA A 94 1.87 4.44 -3.12
CA ALA A 94 2.37 4.68 -1.75
C ALA A 94 2.79 3.38 -1.07
N VAL A 95 2.00 2.31 -1.20
CA VAL A 95 2.34 1.00 -0.65
C VAL A 95 3.59 0.44 -1.35
N ALA A 96 3.66 0.48 -2.67
CA ALA A 96 4.80 -0.02 -3.44
C ALA A 96 6.13 0.65 -3.06
N LEU A 97 6.10 1.97 -2.80
CA LEU A 97 7.26 2.75 -2.34
C LEU A 97 7.75 2.32 -0.96
N VAL A 98 6.87 1.79 -0.12
CA VAL A 98 7.23 1.29 1.20
C VAL A 98 7.66 -0.18 1.10
N THR A 99 6.84 -1.04 0.51
CA THR A 99 7.06 -2.51 0.49
C THR A 99 8.25 -2.94 -0.36
N GLY A 100 8.55 -2.24 -1.46
CA GLY A 100 9.69 -2.52 -2.33
C GLY A 100 11.03 -2.49 -1.59
N PRO A 101 11.43 -1.35 -0.99
CA PRO A 101 12.66 -1.26 -0.19
C PRO A 101 12.60 -1.96 1.18
N GLN A 102 11.41 -2.29 1.71
CA GLN A 102 11.25 -2.75 3.10
C GLN A 102 12.08 -4.00 3.41
N THR A 103 12.12 -4.99 2.52
CA THR A 103 12.81 -6.26 2.73
C THR A 103 14.33 -6.07 2.80
N ALA A 104 14.87 -5.21 1.95
CA ALA A 104 16.30 -4.95 1.90
C ALA A 104 16.75 -3.99 3.01
N MET A 105 15.94 -2.97 3.35
CA MET A 105 16.23 -2.05 4.46
C MET A 105 16.31 -2.78 5.80
N LEU A 106 15.42 -3.75 6.03
CA LEU A 106 15.45 -4.58 7.23
C LEU A 106 16.75 -5.38 7.34
N SER A 107 17.27 -5.81 6.19
CA SER A 107 18.53 -6.55 6.11
C SER A 107 19.74 -5.65 6.43
N GLU A 108 19.69 -4.36 6.09
CA GLU A 108 20.75 -3.36 6.34
C GLU A 108 20.73 -2.82 7.77
N LEU A 109 19.56 -2.76 8.41
CA LEU A 109 19.39 -2.25 9.78
C LEU A 109 19.88 -3.22 10.88
N PHE A 110 19.91 -4.53 10.61
CA PHE A 110 20.25 -5.54 11.62
C PHE A 110 21.60 -6.24 11.32
N PRO A 111 22.55 -6.26 12.28
CA PRO A 111 23.79 -7.03 12.16
C PRO A 111 23.51 -8.51 11.89
N ALA A 112 24.39 -9.16 11.11
CA ALA A 112 24.20 -10.54 10.64
C ALA A 112 23.92 -11.59 11.76
N ARG A 113 24.29 -11.30 13.02
CA ARG A 113 24.06 -12.19 14.17
C ARG A 113 22.66 -12.14 14.77
N THR A 114 21.85 -11.10 14.54
CA THR A 114 20.52 -10.92 15.17
C THR A 114 19.38 -10.79 14.17
N ARG A 115 19.64 -10.92 12.87
CA ARG A 115 18.68 -10.68 11.79
C ARG A 115 17.42 -11.54 11.88
N TYR A 116 17.50 -12.82 12.26
CA TYR A 116 16.31 -13.67 12.39
C TYR A 116 15.43 -13.29 13.60
N THR A 117 16.04 -13.04 14.76
CA THR A 117 15.33 -12.72 15.99
C THR A 117 14.70 -11.33 15.96
N ALA A 118 15.40 -10.36 15.37
CA ALA A 118 14.96 -8.97 15.28
C ALA A 118 13.83 -8.73 14.26
N VAL A 119 13.69 -9.61 13.26
CA VAL A 119 12.60 -9.55 12.28
C VAL A 119 11.33 -10.24 12.81
N GLY A 120 11.48 -11.34 13.54
CA GLY A 120 10.36 -12.07 14.12
C GLY A 120 9.72 -11.37 15.33
N LEU A 121 10.49 -10.68 16.16
CA LEU A 121 9.98 -9.99 17.37
C LEU A 121 8.93 -8.92 17.08
N PRO A 122 9.15 -7.95 16.17
CA PRO A 122 8.14 -6.94 15.84
C PRO A 122 6.90 -7.56 15.22
N HIS A 123 7.07 -8.59 14.39
CA HIS A 123 5.93 -9.25 13.73
C HIS A 123 5.06 -10.00 14.74
N ASN A 124 5.68 -10.76 15.65
CA ASN A 124 4.96 -11.49 16.70
C ASN A 124 4.39 -10.57 17.79
N LEU A 125 5.08 -9.49 18.15
CA LEU A 125 4.55 -8.50 19.10
C LEU A 125 3.37 -7.71 18.50
N ALA A 126 3.46 -7.33 17.22
CA ALA A 126 2.36 -6.67 16.53
C ALA A 126 1.15 -7.61 16.39
N ALA A 127 1.36 -8.87 16.01
CA ALA A 127 0.29 -9.86 15.91
C ALA A 127 -0.31 -10.19 17.29
N GLY A 128 0.52 -10.43 18.31
CA GLY A 128 0.09 -10.85 19.65
C GLY A 128 -0.57 -9.75 20.48
N TRP A 129 -0.26 -8.47 20.24
CA TRP A 129 -0.84 -7.35 21.00
C TRP A 129 -1.99 -6.65 20.26
N ILE A 130 -1.96 -6.60 18.92
CA ILE A 130 -2.92 -5.81 18.12
C ILE A 130 -3.92 -6.72 17.39
N GLY A 131 -3.57 -7.98 17.12
CA GLY A 131 -4.35 -8.88 16.26
C GLY A 131 -5.03 -10.05 16.97
N GLY A 132 -5.28 -9.95 18.29
CA GLY A 132 -5.88 -11.01 19.11
C GLY A 132 -7.08 -11.70 18.47
#